data_AF-A0A8B7XN38-F1
#
_entry.id   AF-A0A8B7XN38-F1
#
_cell.length_a   1.000
_cell.length_b   1.000
_cell.length_c   1.000
_cell.angle_alpha   90.00
_cell.angle_beta   90.00
_cell.angle_gamma   90.00
#
_symmetry.space_group_name_H-M   'P 1'
#
loop_
_entity.id
_entity.type
_entity.pdbx_description
1 polymer ?
#
loop_
_entity_poly.entity_id
_entity_poly.type
_entity_poly.pdbx_seq_one_letter_code
_entity_poly.pdbx_strand_id
1 'polypeptide(L)'
;MAQSTLTIADLPPEILSYLLSKLSGPTIAKVAVVCKQFYEASRIETVWQHRCLEDYGFTNDNLHGWGIESFRLIYTKVLYPYGHVVGVWQPQIGSYGGLVSIKVRDGALRATQHLPPVDPRVCMPLRVKDLFQIRLSSEGYAQIECLKGPKGPHKLQILPGNGEDEFVLKCCKPEKHRYHESRQEELQEWIREEIGAKEGEILLFNYDHHIELLRIKYIILNQYDENCAFQKLNIPGPQPNVPIQPGLFKGTYGGHGIEIICLKYEEDKLRGYKVTGDPNVPACQLSIEVHLEEPMVLTKAEQETLALVESVDKDSVIIHDPKDLPLTQSFLVPAGVHDHGMADVGSKLNMDLKRCRQRYFGTGLIAMHGFRNSSRTPCHFILFSEDVFALLWLELHSISIFHRVCELI
;
A
#
# COMPACT_ATOMS: atom_id res chain seq x y z
N MET A 1 40.22 41.31 40.02
CA MET A 1 40.07 40.52 38.78
C MET A 1 38.58 40.29 38.58
N ALA A 2 37.96 40.93 37.59
CA ALA A 2 36.56 40.68 37.28
C ALA A 2 36.46 39.27 36.70
N GLN A 3 35.66 38.40 37.31
CA GLN A 3 35.27 37.14 36.68
C GLN A 3 34.49 37.51 35.41
N SER A 4 35.08 37.28 34.25
CA SER A 4 34.35 37.34 32.98
C SER A 4 33.30 36.22 33.02
N THR A 5 32.06 36.58 33.27
CA THR A 5 30.93 35.64 33.17
C THR A 5 30.72 35.31 31.70
N LEU A 6 31.21 34.13 31.29
CA LEU A 6 30.96 33.58 29.97
C LEU A 6 29.47 33.26 29.83
N THR A 7 28.81 33.86 28.84
CA THR A 7 27.43 33.56 28.49
C THR A 7 27.39 32.55 27.35
N ILE A 8 26.25 31.90 27.16
CA ILE A 8 26.07 30.95 26.04
C ILE A 8 26.31 31.60 24.67
N ALA A 9 26.06 32.92 24.53
CA ALA A 9 26.28 33.65 23.28
C ALA A 9 27.77 33.88 22.96
N ASP A 10 28.65 33.71 23.95
CA ASP A 10 30.09 33.84 23.80
C ASP A 10 30.76 32.53 23.32
N LEU A 11 29.98 31.45 23.17
CA LEU A 11 30.50 30.18 22.66
C LEU A 11 30.84 30.28 21.16
N PRO A 12 31.84 29.51 20.69
CA PRO A 12 32.18 29.44 19.27
C PRO A 12 31.00 29.00 18.39
N PRO A 13 30.89 29.45 17.13
CA PRO A 13 29.82 29.06 16.21
C PRO A 13 29.65 27.55 16.03
N GLU A 14 30.73 26.78 16.11
CA GLU A 14 30.74 25.32 16.02
C GLU A 14 30.02 24.68 17.21
N ILE A 15 30.23 25.20 18.41
CA ILE A 15 29.54 24.73 19.62
C ILE A 15 28.08 25.17 19.58
N LEU A 16 27.81 26.42 19.17
CA LEU A 16 26.45 26.91 19.02
C LEU A 16 25.65 26.09 18.00
N SER A 17 26.20 25.83 16.82
CA SER A 17 25.55 25.00 15.80
C SER A 17 25.33 23.57 16.28
N TYR A 18 26.30 22.96 16.98
CA TYR A 18 26.11 21.65 17.59
C TYR A 18 24.95 21.66 18.60
N LEU A 19 24.89 22.64 19.50
CA LEU A 19 23.80 22.77 20.47
C LEU A 19 22.44 22.99 19.79
N LEU A 20 22.37 23.88 18.79
CA LEU A 20 21.17 24.11 17.99
C LEU A 20 20.72 22.84 17.27
N SER A 21 21.66 22.02 16.79
CA SER A 21 21.35 20.76 16.14
C SER A 21 20.65 19.78 17.07
N LYS A 22 20.71 19.96 18.40
CA LYS A 22 19.99 19.12 19.37
C LYS A 22 18.57 19.60 19.69
N LEU A 23 18.15 20.72 19.12
CA LEU A 23 16.82 21.29 19.32
C LEU A 23 15.88 20.89 18.18
N SER A 24 14.56 20.95 18.40
CA SER A 24 13.59 20.81 17.30
C SER A 24 13.63 22.02 16.37
N GLY A 25 13.28 21.84 15.09
CA GLY A 25 13.22 22.95 14.12
C GLY A 25 12.44 24.19 14.61
N PRO A 26 11.23 24.04 15.19
CA PRO A 26 10.49 25.16 15.77
C PRO A 26 11.23 25.88 16.90
N THR A 27 12.01 25.14 17.69
CA THR A 27 12.80 25.70 18.79
C THR A 27 14.00 26.47 18.24
N ILE A 28 14.67 25.96 17.21
CA ILE A 28 15.76 26.67 16.52
C ILE A 28 15.26 28.03 16.00
N ALA A 29 14.06 28.08 15.41
CA ALA A 29 13.47 29.33 14.93
C ALA A 29 13.24 30.36 16.05
N LYS A 30 12.85 29.91 17.25
CA LYS A 30 12.72 30.77 18.44
C LYS A 30 14.08 31.26 18.95
N VAL A 31 15.11 30.41 18.92
CA VAL A 31 16.46 30.79 19.36
C VAL A 31 17.12 31.76 18.37
N ALA A 32 16.87 31.59 17.07
CA ALA A 32 17.42 32.42 16.01
C ALA A 32 17.01 33.91 16.09
N VAL A 33 15.90 34.23 16.76
CA VAL A 33 15.41 35.62 16.93
C VAL A 33 15.92 36.30 18.20
N VAL A 34 16.71 35.62 19.03
CA VAL A 34 17.20 36.17 20.31
C VAL A 34 18.37 37.14 20.12
N CYS A 35 19.36 36.78 19.30
CA CYS A 35 20.53 37.62 19.04
C CYS A 35 21.21 37.28 17.70
N LYS A 36 22.12 38.15 17.25
CA LYS A 36 22.86 37.98 15.98
C LYS A 36 23.67 36.68 15.95
N GLN A 37 24.33 36.32 17.06
CA GLN A 37 25.15 35.10 17.15
C GLN A 37 24.30 33.84 16.94
N PHE A 38 23.13 33.76 17.56
CA PHE A 38 22.21 32.63 17.37
C PHE A 38 21.58 32.63 15.98
N TYR A 39 21.28 33.80 15.44
CA TYR A 39 20.81 33.91 14.06
C TYR A 39 21.83 33.33 13.08
N GLU A 40 23.09 33.77 13.13
CA GLU A 40 24.14 33.26 12.24
C GLU A 40 24.43 31.76 12.48
N ALA A 41 24.48 31.31 13.74
CA ALA A 41 24.66 29.90 14.05
C ALA A 41 23.50 29.03 13.52
N SER A 42 22.27 29.54 13.54
CA SER A 42 21.10 28.86 12.97
C SER A 42 21.13 28.77 11.45
N ARG A 43 21.99 29.50 10.75
CA ARG A 43 22.12 29.44 9.28
C ARG A 43 23.12 28.39 8.81
N ILE A 44 23.87 27.77 9.72
CA ILE A 44 24.83 26.74 9.39
C ILE A 44 24.09 25.49 8.88
N GLU A 45 24.43 25.04 7.67
CA GLU A 45 23.72 23.96 6.98
C GLU A 45 23.78 22.61 7.70
N THR A 46 24.87 22.33 8.42
CA THR A 46 25.00 21.08 9.21
C THR A 46 23.95 20.96 10.32
N VAL A 47 23.43 22.08 10.83
CA VAL A 47 22.29 22.09 11.77
C VAL A 47 21.07 21.47 11.10
N TRP A 48 20.71 21.98 9.92
CA TRP A 48 19.52 21.56 9.20
C TRP A 48 19.66 20.19 8.56
N GLN A 49 20.86 19.84 8.12
CA GLN A 49 21.20 18.47 7.70
C GLN A 49 20.89 17.46 8.82
N HIS A 50 21.33 17.76 10.05
CA HIS A 50 21.03 16.90 11.19
C HIS A 50 19.51 16.87 11.50
N ARG A 51 18.79 17.99 11.35
CA ARG A 51 17.33 18.02 11.55
C ARG A 51 16.55 17.27 10.47
N CYS A 52 16.97 17.33 9.21
CA CYS A 52 16.35 16.51 8.14
C CYS A 52 16.46 15.01 8.45
N LEU A 53 17.61 14.58 8.96
CA LEU A 53 17.83 13.18 9.36
C LEU A 53 17.03 12.81 10.59
N GLU A 54 17.07 13.63 11.63
CA GLU A 54 16.51 13.27 12.94
C GLU A 54 14.99 13.40 12.98
N ASP A 55 14.43 14.43 12.34
CA ASP A 55 12.99 14.67 12.38
C ASP A 55 12.23 13.87 11.32
N TYR A 56 12.88 13.48 10.21
CA TYR A 56 12.24 12.84 9.06
C TYR A 56 12.95 11.59 8.52
N GLY A 57 14.09 11.19 9.07
CA GLY A 57 14.85 10.04 8.60
C GLY A 57 15.59 10.24 7.28
N PHE A 58 15.70 11.47 6.77
CA PHE A 58 16.31 11.73 5.46
C PHE A 58 17.82 11.91 5.53
N THR A 59 18.54 11.03 4.82
CA THR A 59 19.98 11.07 4.68
C THR A 59 20.41 12.03 3.56
N ASN A 60 21.72 12.29 3.46
CA ASN A 60 22.27 13.08 2.36
C ASN A 60 21.93 12.47 0.99
N ASP A 61 21.95 11.15 0.87
CA ASP A 61 21.61 10.45 -0.37
C ASP A 61 20.16 10.72 -0.80
N ASN A 62 19.23 10.84 0.16
CA ASN A 62 17.86 11.24 -0.15
C ASN A 62 17.77 12.70 -0.63
N LEU A 63 18.70 13.55 -0.20
CA LEU A 63 18.63 15.00 -0.38
C LEU A 63 19.50 15.55 -1.53
N HIS A 64 20.48 14.77 -2.02
CA HIS A 64 21.32 15.15 -3.16
C HIS A 64 20.53 15.41 -4.45
N GLY A 65 19.37 14.77 -4.64
CA GLY A 65 18.54 14.94 -5.83
C GLY A 65 17.87 16.31 -5.96
N TRP A 66 17.81 17.12 -4.89
CA TRP A 66 17.06 18.39 -4.87
C TRP A 66 17.71 19.52 -5.67
N GLY A 67 18.96 19.34 -6.12
CA GLY A 67 19.69 20.35 -6.90
C GLY A 67 19.91 21.68 -6.17
N ILE A 68 19.64 21.71 -4.85
CA ILE A 68 19.67 22.90 -4.00
C ILE A 68 20.60 22.62 -2.83
N GLU A 69 21.63 23.46 -2.69
CA GLU A 69 22.67 23.39 -1.67
C GLU A 69 22.21 24.00 -0.31
N SER A 70 20.95 23.79 0.08
CA SER A 70 20.47 24.27 1.39
C SER A 70 19.45 23.33 2.02
N PHE A 71 19.94 22.52 2.96
CA PHE A 71 19.13 21.72 3.89
C PHE A 71 18.16 22.60 4.66
N ARG A 72 18.55 23.84 4.99
CA ARG A 72 17.66 24.79 5.64
C ARG A 72 16.41 25.09 4.81
N LEU A 73 16.57 25.34 3.51
CA LEU A 73 15.43 25.61 2.64
C LEU A 73 14.57 24.37 2.46
N ILE A 74 15.18 23.19 2.26
CA ILE A 74 14.46 21.92 2.18
C ILE A 74 13.64 21.68 3.45
N TYR A 75 14.27 21.82 4.62
CA TYR A 75 13.60 21.65 5.90
C TYR A 75 12.45 22.65 6.07
N THR A 76 12.72 23.94 5.93
CA THR A 76 11.75 24.99 6.28
C THR A 76 10.63 25.17 5.26
N LYS A 77 10.89 24.86 3.98
CA LYS A 77 9.91 25.06 2.89
C LYS A 77 9.18 23.80 2.49
N VAL A 78 9.76 22.61 2.69
CA VAL A 78 9.16 21.35 2.26
C VAL A 78 8.93 20.39 3.41
N LEU A 79 9.97 20.01 4.17
CA LEU A 79 9.82 18.94 5.15
C LEU A 79 8.98 19.37 6.35
N TYR A 80 9.19 20.56 6.88
CA TYR A 80 8.40 21.06 7.98
C TYR A 80 6.92 21.24 7.61
N PRO A 81 6.56 21.84 6.45
CA PRO A 81 5.16 21.98 6.07
C PRO A 81 4.49 20.69 5.57
N TYR A 82 5.24 19.79 4.89
CA TYR A 82 4.65 18.65 4.16
C TYR A 82 5.25 17.28 4.51
N GLY A 83 6.24 17.21 5.40
CA GLY A 83 6.85 15.94 5.78
C GLY A 83 5.88 14.98 6.46
N HIS A 84 4.79 15.49 7.04
CA HIS A 84 3.70 14.69 7.59
C HIS A 84 2.98 13.82 6.54
N VAL A 85 3.05 14.17 5.24
CA VAL A 85 2.46 13.35 4.18
C VAL A 85 3.35 12.17 3.76
N VAL A 86 4.58 12.07 4.27
CA VAL A 86 5.48 10.97 3.93
C VAL A 86 4.97 9.67 4.57
N GLY A 87 4.93 8.60 3.78
CA GLY A 87 4.42 7.30 4.22
C GLY A 87 3.61 6.58 3.17
N VAL A 88 2.83 5.60 3.61
CA VAL A 88 1.91 4.82 2.77
C VAL A 88 0.48 5.22 3.12
N TRP A 89 -0.33 5.41 2.09
CA TRP A 89 -1.66 6.00 2.18
C TRP A 89 -2.65 5.22 1.32
N GLN A 90 -3.88 5.16 1.81
CA GLN A 90 -5.02 4.61 1.10
C GLN A 90 -5.94 5.76 0.66
N PRO A 91 -6.06 6.05 -0.64
CA PRO A 91 -7.06 6.99 -1.14
C PRO A 91 -8.47 6.45 -0.85
N GLN A 92 -9.34 7.32 -0.38
CA GLN A 92 -10.72 7.01 0.00
C GLN A 92 -11.63 7.11 -1.24
N ILE A 93 -11.50 6.12 -2.13
CA ILE A 93 -12.24 6.07 -3.41
C ILE A 93 -13.36 5.03 -3.32
N GLY A 94 -14.54 5.47 -2.86
CA GLY A 94 -15.74 4.63 -2.78
C GLY A 94 -15.45 3.23 -2.22
N SER A 95 -15.82 2.20 -2.99
CA SER A 95 -15.56 0.80 -2.64
C SER A 95 -14.17 0.29 -3.06
N TYR A 96 -13.44 1.03 -3.88
CA TYR A 96 -12.19 0.57 -4.50
C TYR A 96 -10.93 0.85 -3.69
N GLY A 97 -10.91 1.92 -2.89
CA GLY A 97 -9.71 2.31 -2.15
C GLY A 97 -8.52 2.59 -3.07
N GLY A 98 -7.32 2.17 -2.66
CA GLY A 98 -6.09 2.29 -3.45
C GLY A 98 -4.84 2.16 -2.60
N LEU A 99 -3.67 2.31 -3.23
CA LEU A 99 -2.39 2.27 -2.53
C LEU A 99 -1.45 3.33 -3.09
N VAL A 100 -0.98 4.23 -2.23
CA VAL A 100 -0.07 5.32 -2.61
C VAL A 100 1.09 5.38 -1.63
N SER A 101 2.30 5.51 -2.13
CA SER A 101 3.48 5.79 -1.30
C SER A 101 4.01 7.18 -1.60
N ILE A 102 4.34 7.93 -0.56
CA ILE A 102 4.99 9.24 -0.66
C ILE A 102 6.39 9.10 -0.07
N LYS A 103 7.41 9.21 -0.91
CA LYS A 103 8.83 9.05 -0.55
C LYS A 103 9.64 10.20 -1.15
N VAL A 104 10.82 10.48 -0.58
CA VAL A 104 11.79 11.39 -1.22
C VAL A 104 12.41 10.66 -2.41
N ARG A 105 12.28 11.24 -3.61
CA ARG A 105 12.87 10.72 -4.86
C ARG A 105 13.14 11.88 -5.82
N ASP A 106 14.29 11.85 -6.49
CA ASP A 106 14.65 12.80 -7.57
C ASP A 106 14.47 14.27 -7.16
N GLY A 107 14.84 14.62 -5.93
CA GLY A 107 14.73 16.00 -5.47
C GLY A 107 13.34 16.50 -5.16
N ALA A 108 12.42 15.59 -4.86
CA ALA A 108 11.04 15.91 -4.51
C ALA A 108 10.49 14.92 -3.48
N LEU A 109 9.47 15.33 -2.72
CA LEU A 109 8.53 14.36 -2.15
C LEU A 109 7.63 13.90 -3.29
N ARG A 110 7.76 12.63 -3.72
CA ARG A 110 6.99 12.06 -4.82
C ARG A 110 5.95 11.08 -4.30
N ALA A 111 4.71 11.29 -4.74
CA ALA A 111 3.62 10.37 -4.55
C ALA A 111 3.49 9.45 -5.76
N THR A 112 3.58 8.15 -5.52
CA THR A 112 3.41 7.11 -6.53
C THR A 112 2.21 6.26 -6.16
N GLN A 113 1.25 6.14 -7.07
CA GLN A 113 0.16 5.18 -7.01
C GLN A 113 0.67 3.82 -7.42
N HIS A 114 0.30 2.82 -6.64
CA HIS A 114 0.59 1.41 -6.88
C HIS A 114 -0.70 0.70 -7.25
N LEU A 115 -0.72 0.12 -8.44
CA LEU A 115 -1.85 -0.60 -9.00
C LEU A 115 -1.52 -2.10 -9.04
N PRO A 116 -2.50 -2.97 -8.82
CA PRO A 116 -2.31 -4.41 -9.00
C PRO A 116 -1.74 -4.74 -10.39
N PRO A 117 -0.94 -5.81 -10.51
CA PRO A 117 -0.63 -6.36 -11.83
C PRO A 117 -1.90 -6.81 -12.53
N VAL A 118 -1.79 -7.09 -13.82
CA VAL A 118 -2.91 -7.60 -14.62
C VAL A 118 -3.28 -9.00 -14.17
N ASP A 119 -4.57 -9.23 -13.94
CA ASP A 119 -5.11 -10.53 -13.53
C ASP A 119 -4.75 -11.67 -14.51
N PRO A 120 -4.47 -12.90 -14.04
CA PRO A 120 -4.38 -13.35 -12.64
C PRO A 120 -2.94 -13.30 -12.08
N ARG A 121 -2.06 -12.45 -12.63
CA ARG A 121 -0.60 -12.48 -12.42
C ARG A 121 -0.14 -11.88 -11.09
N VAL A 122 -0.61 -12.39 -9.95
CA VAL A 122 -0.31 -11.85 -8.59
C VAL A 122 1.18 -11.82 -8.24
N CYS A 123 2.00 -12.66 -8.89
CA CYS A 123 3.44 -12.68 -8.68
C CYS A 123 4.19 -11.54 -9.37
N MET A 124 3.55 -10.85 -10.32
CA MET A 124 4.18 -9.73 -11.02
C MET A 124 4.28 -8.49 -10.11
N PRO A 125 5.20 -7.56 -10.43
CA PRO A 125 5.32 -6.32 -9.68
C PRO A 125 4.06 -5.46 -9.77
N LEU A 126 3.80 -4.67 -8.73
CA LEU A 126 2.81 -3.60 -8.77
C LEU A 126 3.14 -2.65 -9.94
N ARG A 127 2.12 -2.26 -10.71
CA ARG A 127 2.24 -1.19 -11.70
C ARG A 127 2.28 0.15 -10.98
N VAL A 128 3.01 1.11 -11.52
CA VAL A 128 3.19 2.41 -10.88
C VAL A 128 2.72 3.56 -11.77
N LYS A 129 2.08 4.56 -11.16
CA LYS A 129 1.75 5.84 -11.80
C LYS A 129 2.14 6.98 -10.86
N ASP A 130 2.83 8.00 -11.35
CA ASP A 130 3.14 9.19 -10.56
C ASP A 130 1.86 10.04 -10.38
N LEU A 131 1.56 10.43 -9.14
CA LEU A 131 0.35 11.20 -8.81
C LEU A 131 0.64 12.69 -8.62
N PHE A 132 1.60 13.00 -7.76
CA PHE A 132 1.99 14.37 -7.47
C PHE A 132 3.41 14.44 -6.94
N GLN A 133 3.96 15.64 -6.92
CA GLN A 133 5.23 15.93 -6.29
C GLN A 133 5.22 17.24 -5.52
N ILE A 134 6.07 17.34 -4.51
CA ILE A 134 6.41 18.56 -3.80
C ILE A 134 7.90 18.78 -3.96
N ARG A 135 8.28 19.87 -4.63
CA ARG A 135 9.68 20.22 -4.88
C ARG A 135 9.96 21.67 -4.52
N LEU A 136 11.23 22.03 -4.38
CA LEU A 136 11.59 23.46 -4.33
C LEU A 136 11.77 24.00 -5.75
N SER A 137 11.31 25.24 -5.96
CA SER A 137 11.62 26.01 -7.16
C SER A 137 13.03 26.57 -7.11
N SER A 138 13.54 27.03 -8.26
CA SER A 138 14.77 27.81 -8.36
C SER A 138 14.76 29.10 -7.54
N GLU A 139 13.56 29.62 -7.22
CA GLU A 139 13.36 30.82 -6.40
C GLU A 139 13.26 30.52 -4.89
N GLY A 140 13.35 29.24 -4.48
CA GLY A 140 13.33 28.85 -3.08
C GLY A 140 11.93 28.68 -2.46
N TYR A 141 10.89 28.52 -3.29
CA TYR A 141 9.51 28.26 -2.85
C TYR A 141 9.10 26.81 -3.08
N ALA A 142 8.26 26.26 -2.22
CA ALA A 142 7.67 24.95 -2.44
C ALA A 142 6.64 25.01 -3.59
N GLN A 143 6.80 24.11 -4.56
CA GLN A 143 5.87 23.86 -5.65
C GLN A 143 5.20 22.51 -5.44
N ILE A 144 3.86 22.53 -5.39
CA ILE A 144 3.02 21.36 -5.26
C ILE A 144 2.36 21.13 -6.61
N GLU A 145 2.72 20.03 -7.27
CA GLU A 145 2.36 19.78 -8.65
C GLU A 145 1.67 18.41 -8.79
N CYS A 146 0.48 18.41 -9.39
CA CYS A 146 -0.17 17.21 -9.90
C CYS A 146 0.59 16.73 -11.13
N LEU A 147 0.82 15.42 -11.21
CA LEU A 147 1.52 14.75 -12.30
C LEU A 147 0.59 13.91 -13.19
N LYS A 148 -0.71 13.92 -12.91
CA LYS A 148 -1.71 13.18 -13.69
C LYS A 148 -1.89 13.78 -15.08
N GLY A 149 -2.18 12.91 -16.05
CA GLY A 149 -2.48 13.32 -17.41
C GLY A 149 -1.25 13.64 -18.26
N PRO A 150 -1.43 13.84 -19.57
CA PRO A 150 -0.32 14.03 -20.50
C PRO A 150 0.14 15.50 -20.59
N LYS A 151 -0.62 16.47 -20.06
CA LYS A 151 -0.37 17.92 -20.25
C LYS A 151 0.62 18.52 -19.24
N GLY A 152 1.50 17.66 -18.72
CA GLY A 152 2.58 17.99 -17.80
C GLY A 152 2.13 18.45 -16.40
N PRO A 153 3.12 18.74 -15.52
CA PRO A 153 2.86 19.18 -14.15
C PRO A 153 1.95 20.41 -14.08
N HIS A 154 1.09 20.44 -13.08
CA HIS A 154 0.16 21.56 -12.87
C HIS A 154 -0.24 21.73 -11.41
N LYS A 155 -0.82 22.89 -11.08
CA LYS A 155 -1.07 23.30 -9.70
C LYS A 155 -1.96 22.29 -8.95
N LEU A 156 -1.50 21.90 -7.76
CA LEU A 156 -2.20 21.04 -6.81
C LEU A 156 -2.24 21.72 -5.44
N GLN A 157 -3.24 21.37 -4.64
CA GLN A 157 -3.34 21.73 -3.24
C GLN A 157 -3.39 20.48 -2.36
N ILE A 158 -2.72 20.54 -1.22
CA ILE A 158 -2.85 19.59 -0.12
C ILE A 158 -3.57 20.32 1.00
N LEU A 159 -4.72 19.79 1.40
CA LEU A 159 -5.55 20.34 2.47
C LEU A 159 -5.52 19.37 3.66
N PRO A 160 -5.60 19.87 4.90
CA PRO A 160 -5.72 19.01 6.06
C PRO A 160 -7.02 18.19 6.00
N GLY A 161 -6.98 16.93 6.47
CA GLY A 161 -8.16 16.09 6.67
C GLY A 161 -8.79 16.30 8.05
N ASN A 162 -9.56 15.30 8.53
CA ASN A 162 -10.21 15.36 9.85
C ASN A 162 -9.27 14.99 11.01
N GLY A 163 -8.02 14.60 10.74
CA GLY A 163 -7.02 14.24 11.74
C GLY A 163 -5.60 14.23 11.18
N GLU A 164 -4.61 13.91 12.02
CA GLU A 164 -3.18 13.89 11.64
C GLU A 164 -2.84 12.79 10.62
N ASP A 165 -3.65 11.73 10.56
CA ASP A 165 -3.52 10.61 9.63
C ASP A 165 -4.43 10.76 8.39
N GLU A 166 -4.87 11.97 8.08
CA GLU A 166 -5.70 12.27 6.91
C GLU A 166 -5.29 13.57 6.20
N PHE A 167 -5.25 13.54 4.87
CA PHE A 167 -5.16 14.76 4.05
C PHE A 167 -6.02 14.64 2.79
N VAL A 168 -6.32 15.78 2.17
CA VAL A 168 -7.10 15.85 0.92
C VAL A 168 -6.24 16.46 -0.18
N LEU A 169 -6.18 15.78 -1.33
CA LEU A 169 -5.63 16.35 -2.56
C LEU A 169 -6.72 17.04 -3.35
N LYS A 170 -6.41 18.22 -3.87
CA LYS A 170 -7.26 18.98 -4.79
C LYS A 170 -6.47 19.46 -6.00
N CYS A 171 -6.72 18.86 -7.16
CA CYS A 171 -6.19 19.36 -8.42
C CYS A 171 -6.86 20.68 -8.79
N CYS A 172 -6.06 21.68 -9.15
CA CYS A 172 -6.57 22.99 -9.58
C CYS A 172 -6.79 23.09 -11.10
N LYS A 173 -6.40 22.07 -11.87
CA LYS A 173 -6.47 22.04 -13.35
C LYS A 173 -6.88 20.65 -13.88
N PRO A 174 -8.03 20.09 -13.48
CA PRO A 174 -8.44 18.75 -13.87
C PRO A 174 -8.64 18.55 -15.37
N GLU A 175 -8.85 19.64 -16.15
CA GLU A 175 -8.87 19.61 -17.62
C GLU A 175 -7.55 19.13 -18.24
N LYS A 176 -6.46 19.13 -17.46
CA LYS A 176 -5.16 18.60 -17.86
C LYS A 176 -5.02 17.09 -17.72
N HIS A 177 -5.93 16.42 -17.00
CA HIS A 177 -5.92 14.97 -16.85
C HIS A 177 -6.37 14.24 -18.12
N ARG A 178 -7.06 14.95 -19.02
CA ARG A 178 -7.64 14.41 -20.26
C ARG A 178 -6.54 13.96 -21.24
N TYR A 179 -6.63 12.71 -21.67
CA TYR A 179 -5.74 12.11 -22.68
C TYR A 179 -6.31 12.24 -24.08
N HIS A 180 -7.62 12.07 -24.23
CA HIS A 180 -8.30 12.16 -25.51
C HIS A 180 -9.41 13.20 -25.47
N GLU A 181 -9.80 13.67 -26.66
CA GLU A 181 -10.99 14.49 -26.81
C GLU A 181 -12.26 13.67 -26.46
N SER A 182 -12.25 12.38 -26.76
CA SER A 182 -13.34 11.44 -26.47
C SER A 182 -13.18 10.71 -25.14
N ARG A 183 -14.18 10.81 -24.25
CA ARG A 183 -14.27 9.99 -23.02
C ARG A 183 -14.30 8.49 -23.29
N GLN A 184 -14.83 8.10 -24.46
CA GLN A 184 -14.95 6.70 -24.83
C GLN A 184 -13.58 6.09 -25.18
N GLU A 185 -12.73 6.85 -25.85
CA GLU A 185 -11.36 6.41 -26.17
C GLU A 185 -10.51 6.27 -24.90
N GLU A 186 -10.61 7.23 -23.97
CA GLU A 186 -9.92 7.14 -22.68
C GLU A 186 -10.34 5.91 -21.88
N LEU A 187 -11.65 5.62 -21.84
CA LEU A 187 -12.17 4.42 -21.19
C LEU A 187 -11.63 3.15 -21.86
N GLN A 188 -11.59 3.10 -23.19
CA GLN A 188 -11.08 1.95 -23.92
C GLN A 188 -9.58 1.72 -23.68
N GLU A 189 -8.77 2.78 -23.68
CA GLU A 189 -7.35 2.69 -23.39
C GLU A 189 -7.11 2.27 -21.93
N TRP A 190 -7.86 2.84 -20.99
CA TRP A 190 -7.77 2.47 -19.59
C TRP A 190 -8.12 0.99 -19.36
N ILE A 191 -9.21 0.50 -19.97
CA ILE A 191 -9.57 -0.92 -19.91
C ILE A 191 -8.46 -1.78 -20.52
N ARG A 192 -7.89 -1.37 -21.68
CA ARG A 192 -6.79 -2.09 -22.33
C ARG A 192 -5.59 -2.23 -21.40
N GLU A 193 -5.21 -1.15 -20.70
CA GLU A 193 -4.14 -1.17 -19.69
C GLU A 193 -4.46 -2.14 -18.53
N GLU A 194 -5.69 -2.12 -18.01
CA GLU A 194 -6.09 -2.95 -16.87
C GLU A 194 -6.12 -4.45 -17.20
N ILE A 195 -6.50 -4.83 -18.42
CA ILE A 195 -6.47 -6.23 -18.88
C ILE A 195 -5.13 -6.63 -19.53
N GLY A 196 -4.19 -5.68 -19.66
CA GLY A 196 -2.88 -5.92 -20.26
C GLY A 196 -2.90 -6.29 -21.74
N ALA A 197 -3.92 -5.84 -22.48
CA ALA A 197 -4.03 -6.08 -23.91
C ALA A 197 -3.05 -5.19 -24.70
N LYS A 198 -2.60 -5.66 -25.86
CA LYS A 198 -1.66 -4.90 -26.70
C LYS A 198 -2.38 -3.84 -27.52
N GLU A 199 -1.65 -2.79 -27.89
CA GLU A 199 -2.15 -1.76 -28.80
C GLU A 199 -2.56 -2.41 -30.14
N GLY A 200 -3.78 -2.09 -30.61
CA GLY A 200 -4.34 -2.63 -31.85
C GLY A 200 -5.05 -4.00 -31.74
N GLU A 201 -5.06 -4.66 -30.58
CA GLU A 201 -5.88 -5.86 -30.39
C GLU A 201 -7.38 -5.50 -30.40
N ILE A 202 -8.16 -6.23 -31.22
CA ILE A 202 -9.62 -6.07 -31.29
C ILE A 202 -10.23 -6.70 -30.04
N LEU A 203 -10.58 -5.85 -29.09
CA LEU A 203 -11.25 -6.26 -27.86
C LEU A 203 -12.77 -6.27 -28.10
N LEU A 204 -13.36 -7.47 -28.05
CA LEU A 204 -14.82 -7.66 -28.14
C LEU A 204 -15.47 -7.32 -26.78
N PHE A 205 -15.48 -6.02 -26.43
CA PHE A 205 -15.89 -5.48 -25.13
C PHE A 205 -17.36 -5.69 -24.72
N ASN A 206 -18.18 -6.39 -25.49
CA ASN A 206 -19.63 -6.22 -25.41
C ASN A 206 -20.37 -7.25 -24.54
N TYR A 207 -19.71 -8.29 -24.02
CA TYR A 207 -20.42 -9.36 -23.28
C TYR A 207 -19.65 -9.97 -22.09
N ASP A 208 -18.55 -9.36 -21.65
CA ASP A 208 -17.78 -9.87 -20.51
C ASP A 208 -18.16 -9.08 -19.24
N HIS A 209 -18.64 -9.79 -18.22
CA HIS A 209 -18.98 -9.21 -16.92
C HIS A 209 -17.80 -8.45 -16.29
N HIS A 210 -16.57 -8.95 -16.48
CA HIS A 210 -15.36 -8.27 -16.01
C HIS A 210 -15.20 -6.88 -16.63
N ILE A 211 -15.46 -6.75 -17.93
CA ILE A 211 -15.38 -5.46 -18.65
C ILE A 211 -16.45 -4.48 -18.14
N GLU A 212 -17.67 -4.96 -17.84
CA GLU A 212 -18.70 -4.09 -17.23
C GLU A 212 -18.29 -3.61 -15.84
N LEU A 213 -17.67 -4.48 -15.02
CA LEU A 213 -17.12 -4.10 -13.72
C LEU A 213 -16.00 -3.07 -13.86
N LEU A 214 -15.12 -3.20 -14.86
CA LEU A 214 -14.08 -2.22 -15.18
C LEU A 214 -14.67 -0.87 -15.62
N ARG A 215 -15.75 -0.84 -16.41
CA ARG A 215 -16.44 0.40 -16.77
C ARG A 215 -17.00 1.12 -15.55
N ILE A 216 -17.64 0.38 -14.63
CA ILE A 216 -18.15 0.94 -13.37
C ILE A 216 -16.99 1.49 -12.53
N LYS A 217 -15.89 0.73 -12.43
CA LYS A 217 -14.66 1.15 -11.72
C LYS A 217 -14.13 2.46 -12.29
N TYR A 218 -13.97 2.56 -13.61
CA TYR A 218 -13.51 3.80 -14.26
C TYR A 218 -14.39 5.01 -13.94
N ILE A 219 -15.72 4.85 -14.02
CA ILE A 219 -16.65 5.94 -13.72
C ILE A 219 -16.50 6.41 -12.28
N ILE A 220 -16.37 5.48 -11.32
CA ILE A 220 -16.19 5.81 -9.90
C ILE A 220 -14.83 6.48 -9.68
N LEU A 221 -13.74 5.91 -10.19
CA LEU A 221 -12.39 6.50 -10.04
C LEU A 221 -12.35 7.95 -10.53
N ASN A 222 -13.00 8.24 -11.66
CA ASN A 222 -13.04 9.59 -12.22
C ASN A 222 -13.79 10.62 -11.36
N GLN A 223 -14.71 10.20 -10.47
CA GLN A 223 -15.37 11.11 -9.54
C GLN A 223 -14.40 11.67 -8.48
N TYR A 224 -13.31 10.96 -8.20
CA TYR A 224 -12.29 11.32 -7.21
C TYR A 224 -11.02 11.86 -7.85
N ASP A 225 -11.01 12.04 -9.18
CA ASP A 225 -9.81 12.40 -9.89
C ASP A 225 -9.34 13.83 -9.58
N GLU A 226 -10.29 14.73 -9.35
CA GLU A 226 -10.05 16.13 -8.98
C GLU A 226 -9.81 16.32 -7.48
N ASN A 227 -10.58 15.63 -6.64
CA ASN A 227 -10.54 15.74 -5.18
C ASN A 227 -10.58 14.35 -4.55
N CYS A 228 -9.60 14.03 -3.71
CA CYS A 228 -9.54 12.73 -3.03
C CYS A 228 -8.94 12.86 -1.64
N ALA A 229 -9.61 12.28 -0.64
CA ALA A 229 -9.08 12.14 0.70
C ALA A 229 -8.17 10.91 0.80
N PHE A 230 -7.15 10.98 1.65
CA PHE A 230 -6.15 9.94 1.87
C PHE A 230 -6.10 9.64 3.35
N GLN A 231 -6.24 8.37 3.70
CA GLN A 231 -6.07 7.86 5.05
C GLN A 231 -4.71 7.16 5.16
N LYS A 232 -3.97 7.41 6.24
CA LYS A 232 -2.68 6.75 6.45
C LYS A 232 -2.87 5.24 6.61
N LEU A 233 -2.08 4.47 5.88
CA LEU A 233 -2.10 3.02 5.92
C LEU A 233 -0.94 2.51 6.76
N ASN A 234 -1.25 2.06 7.97
CA ASN A 234 -0.28 1.44 8.87
C ASN A 234 -0.06 -0.03 8.47
N ILE A 235 1.07 -0.31 7.83
CA ILE A 235 1.50 -1.66 7.49
C ILE A 235 2.24 -2.23 8.72
N PRO A 236 1.82 -3.39 9.24
CA PRO A 236 2.48 -4.02 10.37
C PRO A 236 3.92 -4.40 10.02
N GLY A 237 4.84 -4.18 10.97
CA GLY A 237 6.22 -4.65 10.86
C GLY A 237 6.35 -6.16 11.09
N PRO A 238 7.56 -6.72 10.89
CA PRO A 238 7.84 -8.14 11.12
C PRO A 238 7.49 -8.58 12.55
N GLN A 239 7.00 -9.81 12.68
CA GLN A 239 6.62 -10.41 13.96
C GLN A 239 7.40 -11.71 14.17
N PRO A 240 7.89 -12.00 15.39
CA PRO A 240 8.58 -13.25 15.68
C PRO A 240 7.60 -14.43 15.80
N ASN A 241 8.04 -15.63 15.45
CA ASN A 241 7.33 -16.90 15.68
C ASN A 241 5.90 -16.97 15.09
N VAL A 242 5.68 -16.29 13.97
CA VAL A 242 4.38 -16.32 13.26
C VAL A 242 4.44 -17.25 12.04
N PRO A 243 3.33 -17.92 11.66
CA PRO A 243 3.27 -18.77 10.47
C PRO A 243 3.61 -18.04 9.17
N ILE A 244 3.21 -16.77 9.07
CA ILE A 244 3.42 -15.91 7.91
C ILE A 244 3.67 -14.48 8.37
N GLN A 245 4.69 -13.81 7.82
CA GLN A 245 4.92 -12.40 8.17
C GLN A 245 3.72 -11.52 7.75
N PRO A 246 3.25 -10.61 8.61
CA PRO A 246 2.15 -9.73 8.26
C PRO A 246 2.60 -8.72 7.17
N GLY A 247 1.67 -7.96 6.60
CA GLY A 247 1.98 -6.99 5.55
C GLY A 247 1.03 -7.05 4.36
N LEU A 248 1.47 -6.50 3.23
CA LEU A 248 0.64 -6.35 2.04
C LEU A 248 0.75 -7.55 1.09
N PHE A 249 -0.38 -7.97 0.52
CA PHE A 249 -0.47 -9.07 -0.44
C PHE A 249 -1.39 -8.72 -1.60
N LYS A 250 -1.00 -9.12 -2.81
CA LYS A 250 -1.82 -9.12 -4.02
C LYS A 250 -2.57 -10.44 -4.08
N GLY A 251 -3.89 -10.43 -4.23
CA GLY A 251 -4.71 -11.63 -4.27
C GLY A 251 -5.74 -11.61 -5.38
N THR A 252 -6.09 -12.77 -5.92
CA THR A 252 -7.13 -12.88 -6.95
C THR A 252 -8.53 -12.94 -6.35
N TYR A 253 -9.45 -12.14 -6.89
CA TYR A 253 -10.85 -11.99 -6.45
C TYR A 253 -11.83 -12.23 -7.61
N GLY A 254 -11.54 -13.23 -8.43
CA GLY A 254 -12.41 -13.67 -9.52
C GLY A 254 -12.70 -12.55 -10.53
N GLY A 255 -13.98 -12.30 -10.83
CA GLY A 255 -14.40 -11.31 -11.82
C GLY A 255 -14.00 -9.86 -11.50
N HIS A 256 -13.55 -9.57 -10.27
CA HIS A 256 -13.04 -8.24 -9.90
C HIS A 256 -11.54 -8.06 -10.18
N GLY A 257 -10.84 -9.13 -10.55
CA GLY A 257 -9.39 -9.14 -10.81
C GLY A 257 -8.56 -9.25 -9.53
N ILE A 258 -7.43 -8.56 -9.47
CA ILE A 258 -6.51 -8.59 -8.34
C ILE A 258 -6.81 -7.44 -7.37
N GLU A 259 -6.92 -7.76 -6.09
CA GLU A 259 -7.01 -6.79 -5.00
C GLU A 259 -5.80 -6.88 -4.06
N ILE A 260 -5.54 -5.80 -3.33
CA ILE A 260 -4.49 -5.74 -2.31
C ILE A 260 -5.15 -5.85 -0.94
N ILE A 261 -4.62 -6.72 -0.10
CA ILE A 261 -4.99 -6.84 1.31
C ILE A 261 -3.80 -6.56 2.22
N CYS A 262 -4.10 -6.17 3.45
CA CYS A 262 -3.14 -6.06 4.55
C CYS A 262 -3.45 -7.14 5.59
N LEU A 263 -2.54 -8.11 5.72
CA LEU A 263 -2.56 -9.11 6.79
C LEU A 263 -2.03 -8.51 8.09
N LYS A 264 -2.77 -8.72 9.17
CA LYS A 264 -2.45 -8.28 10.54
C LYS A 264 -2.73 -9.41 11.53
N TYR A 265 -1.92 -9.48 12.57
CA TYR A 265 -2.21 -10.30 13.75
C TYR A 265 -2.99 -9.45 14.73
N GLU A 266 -4.19 -9.90 15.08
CA GLU A 266 -5.06 -9.25 16.06
C GLU A 266 -5.60 -10.34 16.98
N GLU A 267 -5.33 -10.20 18.28
CA GLU A 267 -5.64 -11.24 19.26
C GLU A 267 -4.91 -12.56 18.89
N ASP A 268 -5.64 -13.66 18.79
CA ASP A 268 -5.22 -15.00 18.41
C ASP A 268 -5.42 -15.29 16.90
N LYS A 269 -5.81 -14.28 16.12
CA LYS A 269 -6.25 -14.46 14.73
C LYS A 269 -5.37 -13.71 13.74
N LEU A 270 -5.28 -14.28 12.54
CA LEU A 270 -4.76 -13.59 11.37
C LEU A 270 -5.92 -12.98 10.59
N ARG A 271 -5.89 -11.65 10.42
CA ARG A 271 -6.94 -10.87 9.75
C ARG A 271 -6.42 -10.20 8.50
N GLY A 272 -7.18 -10.30 7.41
CA GLY A 272 -6.89 -9.66 6.14
C GLY A 272 -7.88 -8.54 5.84
N TYR A 273 -7.39 -7.30 5.87
CA TYR A 273 -8.18 -6.10 5.55
C TYR A 273 -7.96 -5.69 4.11
N LYS A 274 -9.02 -5.37 3.39
CA LYS A 274 -8.90 -4.85 2.01
C LYS A 274 -8.25 -3.48 2.00
N VAL A 275 -7.17 -3.34 1.23
CA VAL A 275 -6.53 -2.06 0.90
C VAL A 275 -7.11 -1.52 -0.40
N THR A 276 -7.25 -2.41 -1.38
CA THR A 276 -8.15 -2.18 -2.51
C THR A 276 -9.33 -3.15 -2.41
N GLY A 277 -10.47 -2.76 -2.95
CA GLY A 277 -11.66 -3.59 -2.90
C GLY A 277 -12.59 -3.37 -4.08
N ASP A 278 -13.80 -3.86 -3.93
CA ASP A 278 -14.77 -3.92 -5.01
C ASP A 278 -16.19 -3.60 -4.50
N PRO A 279 -17.18 -3.41 -5.39
CA PRO A 279 -18.54 -3.09 -4.98
C PRO A 279 -19.25 -4.16 -4.13
N ASN A 280 -18.75 -5.40 -4.11
CA ASN A 280 -19.29 -6.46 -3.26
C ASN A 280 -18.63 -6.38 -1.88
N VAL A 281 -17.30 -6.45 -1.80
CA VAL A 281 -16.55 -6.27 -0.54
C VAL A 281 -15.62 -5.06 -0.69
N PRO A 282 -16.02 -3.90 -0.13
CA PRO A 282 -15.27 -2.66 -0.23
C PRO A 282 -13.89 -2.70 0.40
N ALA A 283 -13.04 -1.76 0.00
CA ALA A 283 -11.83 -1.39 0.73
C ALA A 283 -12.13 -1.10 2.22
N CYS A 284 -11.12 -1.28 3.06
CA CYS A 284 -11.15 -1.21 4.52
C CYS A 284 -11.92 -2.33 5.23
N GLN A 285 -12.68 -3.18 4.50
CA GLN A 285 -13.41 -4.28 5.12
C GLN A 285 -12.49 -5.44 5.52
N LEU A 286 -12.86 -6.12 6.62
CA LEU A 286 -12.24 -7.37 7.05
C LEU A 286 -12.67 -8.52 6.14
N SER A 287 -11.87 -8.78 5.10
CA SER A 287 -12.19 -9.79 4.09
C SER A 287 -11.86 -11.22 4.54
N ILE A 288 -10.88 -11.41 5.43
CA ILE A 288 -10.34 -12.73 5.78
C ILE A 288 -10.10 -12.77 7.29
N GLU A 289 -10.52 -13.84 7.95
CA GLU A 289 -10.18 -14.15 9.34
C GLU A 289 -9.77 -15.62 9.42
N VAL A 290 -8.63 -15.91 10.02
CA VAL A 290 -8.05 -17.26 10.11
C VAL A 290 -7.80 -17.62 11.57
N HIS A 291 -8.19 -18.84 11.96
CA HIS A 291 -8.02 -19.38 13.30
C HIS A 291 -6.70 -20.15 13.38
N LEU A 292 -5.66 -19.50 13.90
CA LEU A 292 -4.30 -20.06 13.90
C LEU A 292 -4.04 -21.09 14.99
N GLU A 293 -4.91 -21.17 16.00
CA GLU A 293 -4.81 -22.12 17.11
C GLU A 293 -5.17 -23.56 16.69
N GLU A 294 -5.84 -23.73 15.56
CA GLU A 294 -6.36 -25.01 15.07
C GLU A 294 -5.75 -25.36 13.69
N PRO A 295 -4.46 -25.71 13.61
CA PRO A 295 -3.88 -26.19 12.38
C PRO A 295 -4.52 -27.53 11.98
N MET A 296 -4.81 -27.71 10.70
CA MET A 296 -5.41 -28.93 10.18
C MET A 296 -4.50 -29.69 9.20
N VAL A 297 -4.67 -31.01 9.16
CA VAL A 297 -4.03 -31.90 8.20
C VAL A 297 -5.09 -32.72 7.47
N LEU A 298 -5.05 -32.67 6.13
CA LEU A 298 -5.96 -33.44 5.28
C LEU A 298 -5.19 -34.48 4.45
N THR A 299 -5.76 -35.67 4.32
CA THR A 299 -5.29 -36.70 3.39
C THR A 299 -5.62 -36.32 1.95
N LYS A 300 -5.05 -37.02 0.97
CA LYS A 300 -5.39 -36.79 -0.44
C LYS A 300 -6.83 -37.17 -0.77
N ALA A 301 -7.34 -38.24 -0.17
CA ALA A 301 -8.69 -38.73 -0.41
C ALA A 301 -9.75 -37.72 0.06
N GLU A 302 -9.55 -37.10 1.23
CA GLU A 302 -10.46 -36.08 1.77
C GLU A 302 -10.50 -34.79 0.93
N GLN A 303 -9.53 -34.59 0.03
CA GLN A 303 -9.41 -33.39 -0.80
C GLN A 303 -9.86 -33.61 -2.26
N GLU A 304 -10.33 -34.81 -2.64
CA GLU A 304 -10.63 -35.13 -4.04
C GLU A 304 -11.77 -34.27 -4.61
N THR A 305 -12.79 -34.00 -3.81
CA THR A 305 -13.94 -33.16 -4.19
C THR A 305 -14.27 -32.17 -3.09
N LEU A 306 -14.92 -31.06 -3.45
CA LEU A 306 -15.30 -30.05 -2.48
C LEU A 306 -16.27 -30.61 -1.41
N ALA A 307 -17.20 -31.47 -1.82
CA ALA A 307 -18.13 -32.14 -0.91
C ALA A 307 -17.42 -33.02 0.12
N LEU A 308 -16.30 -33.67 -0.25
CA LEU A 308 -15.50 -34.43 0.71
C LEU A 308 -14.84 -33.49 1.72
N VAL A 309 -14.25 -32.38 1.26
CA VAL A 309 -13.64 -31.37 2.14
C VAL A 309 -14.67 -30.81 3.13
N GLU A 310 -15.90 -30.55 2.68
CA GLU A 310 -17.00 -30.06 3.54
C GLU A 310 -17.54 -31.11 4.52
N SER A 311 -17.42 -32.39 4.18
CA SER A 311 -17.92 -33.50 5.02
C SER A 311 -16.95 -33.94 6.12
N VAL A 312 -15.72 -33.43 6.10
CA VAL A 312 -14.69 -33.76 7.10
C VAL A 312 -15.13 -33.29 8.48
N ASP A 313 -15.04 -34.20 9.45
CA ASP A 313 -15.24 -33.84 10.86
C ASP A 313 -14.06 -32.97 11.33
N LYS A 314 -14.38 -31.76 11.83
CA LYS A 314 -13.40 -30.75 12.23
C LYS A 314 -12.41 -31.30 13.26
N ASP A 315 -12.90 -32.04 14.25
CA ASP A 315 -12.09 -32.58 15.34
C ASP A 315 -11.15 -33.71 14.87
N SER A 316 -11.46 -34.35 13.73
CA SER A 316 -10.64 -35.44 13.17
C SER A 316 -9.39 -34.95 12.44
N VAL A 317 -9.37 -33.69 12.00
CA VAL A 317 -8.29 -33.12 11.18
C VAL A 317 -7.46 -32.07 11.89
N ILE A 318 -7.94 -31.55 13.02
CA ILE A 318 -7.17 -30.60 13.84
C ILE A 318 -6.04 -31.32 14.56
N ILE A 319 -4.87 -30.70 14.52
CA ILE A 319 -3.69 -31.14 15.26
C ILE A 319 -3.57 -30.30 16.53
N HIS A 320 -3.80 -30.93 17.68
CA HIS A 320 -3.76 -30.27 18.99
C HIS A 320 -2.35 -30.17 19.59
N ASP A 321 -1.45 -31.13 19.33
CA ASP A 321 -0.04 -31.05 19.75
C ASP A 321 0.81 -30.50 18.60
N PRO A 322 1.45 -29.33 18.75
CA PRO A 322 2.34 -28.76 17.73
C PRO A 322 3.46 -29.71 17.27
N LYS A 323 3.84 -30.71 18.07
CA LYS A 323 4.86 -31.71 17.69
C LYS A 323 4.39 -32.69 16.62
N ASP A 324 3.08 -32.91 16.54
CA ASP A 324 2.47 -33.81 15.56
C ASP A 324 2.21 -33.09 14.23
N LEU A 325 2.41 -31.77 14.19
CA LEU A 325 2.23 -30.99 12.97
C LEU A 325 3.34 -31.31 11.96
N PRO A 326 3.00 -31.84 10.77
CA PRO A 326 4.01 -32.14 9.78
C PRO A 326 4.61 -30.85 9.22
N LEU A 327 5.90 -30.90 8.83
CA LEU A 327 6.57 -29.77 8.18
C LEU A 327 5.87 -29.34 6.88
N THR A 328 5.31 -30.31 6.14
CA THR A 328 4.48 -30.09 4.96
C THR A 328 3.44 -31.20 4.83
N GLN A 329 2.31 -30.89 4.20
CA GLN A 329 1.25 -31.85 3.85
C GLN A 329 0.92 -31.78 2.35
N SER A 330 0.25 -32.80 1.84
CA SER A 330 -0.23 -32.78 0.44
C SER A 330 -1.39 -31.79 0.31
N PHE A 331 -1.39 -31.03 -0.78
CA PHE A 331 -2.48 -30.15 -1.15
C PHE A 331 -2.99 -30.48 -2.55
N LEU A 332 -4.30 -30.58 -2.68
CA LEU A 332 -4.99 -30.72 -3.95
C LEU A 332 -6.08 -29.66 -4.01
N VAL A 333 -6.20 -28.98 -5.16
CA VAL A 333 -7.40 -28.18 -5.45
C VAL A 333 -8.54 -29.18 -5.70
N PRO A 334 -9.61 -29.18 -4.91
CA PRO A 334 -10.68 -30.16 -5.06
C PRO A 334 -11.38 -30.06 -6.42
N ALA A 335 -11.86 -31.18 -6.94
CA ALA A 335 -12.64 -31.18 -8.17
C ALA A 335 -13.88 -30.29 -8.06
N GLY A 336 -14.14 -29.49 -9.10
CA GLY A 336 -15.25 -28.53 -9.14
C GLY A 336 -14.90 -27.14 -8.60
N VAL A 337 -13.69 -26.92 -8.11
CA VAL A 337 -13.21 -25.60 -7.65
C VAL A 337 -12.60 -24.82 -8.81
N HIS A 338 -13.04 -23.57 -8.98
CA HIS A 338 -12.48 -22.64 -9.94
C HIS A 338 -11.14 -22.07 -9.47
N ASP A 339 -10.08 -22.30 -10.26
CA ASP A 339 -8.73 -21.77 -10.01
C ASP A 339 -8.57 -20.36 -10.57
N HIS A 340 -8.32 -19.39 -9.69
CA HIS A 340 -8.05 -17.99 -10.06
C HIS A 340 -6.57 -17.61 -10.00
N GLY A 341 -5.62 -18.51 -10.22
CA GLY A 341 -4.22 -18.14 -10.45
C GLY A 341 -3.15 -19.06 -9.84
N MET A 342 -3.54 -20.18 -9.24
CA MET A 342 -2.60 -21.17 -8.71
C MET A 342 -1.63 -21.64 -9.78
N ALA A 343 -2.12 -21.98 -10.98
CA ALA A 343 -1.27 -22.42 -12.09
C ALA A 343 -0.24 -21.36 -12.52
N ASP A 344 -0.63 -20.08 -12.56
CA ASP A 344 0.29 -18.97 -12.92
C ASP A 344 1.40 -18.84 -11.88
N VAL A 345 1.04 -18.78 -10.59
CA VAL A 345 2.02 -18.66 -9.50
C VAL A 345 2.96 -19.87 -9.45
N GLY A 346 2.44 -21.09 -9.57
CA GLY A 346 3.25 -22.31 -9.55
C GLY A 346 4.29 -22.32 -10.68
N SER A 347 3.88 -21.90 -11.88
CA SER A 347 4.77 -21.78 -13.03
C SER A 347 5.79 -20.64 -12.87
N LYS A 348 5.34 -19.45 -12.50
CA LYS A 348 6.19 -18.24 -12.44
C LYS A 348 7.21 -18.26 -11.31
N LEU A 349 6.85 -18.82 -10.16
CA LEU A 349 7.74 -18.94 -9.02
C LEU A 349 8.48 -20.28 -8.98
N ASN A 350 8.24 -21.17 -9.96
CA ASN A 350 8.75 -22.55 -9.96
C ASN A 350 8.49 -23.26 -8.62
N MET A 351 7.25 -23.14 -8.12
CA MET A 351 6.85 -23.59 -6.79
C MET A 351 5.90 -24.79 -6.88
N ASP A 352 6.18 -25.84 -6.10
CA ASP A 352 5.29 -27.00 -6.00
C ASP A 352 4.08 -26.66 -5.11
N LEU A 353 3.00 -26.20 -5.74
CA LEU A 353 1.72 -25.93 -5.10
C LEU A 353 0.93 -27.20 -4.73
N LYS A 354 1.47 -28.40 -4.95
CA LYS A 354 0.84 -29.67 -4.49
C LYS A 354 1.22 -30.02 -3.05
N ARG A 355 2.01 -29.17 -2.38
CA ARG A 355 2.38 -29.31 -0.98
C ARG A 355 2.27 -27.97 -0.29
N CYS A 356 1.61 -27.92 0.85
CA CYS A 356 1.55 -26.73 1.70
C CYS A 356 2.29 -26.98 3.02
N ARG A 357 2.77 -25.92 3.66
CA ARG A 357 3.40 -25.97 4.99
C ARG A 357 2.35 -26.20 6.06
N GLN A 358 1.31 -25.38 6.04
CA GLN A 358 0.25 -25.39 7.04
C GLN A 358 -1.10 -25.07 6.40
N ARG A 359 -2.17 -25.49 7.05
CA ARG A 359 -3.56 -25.26 6.63
C ARG A 359 -4.39 -24.95 7.86
N TYR A 360 -5.30 -23.99 7.76
CA TYR A 360 -6.13 -23.52 8.88
C TYR A 360 -7.56 -23.28 8.45
N PHE A 361 -8.50 -23.44 9.38
CA PHE A 361 -9.86 -22.96 9.19
C PHE A 361 -9.87 -21.44 9.22
N GLY A 362 -10.75 -20.87 8.40
CA GLY A 362 -11.00 -19.45 8.39
C GLY A 362 -12.40 -19.15 7.90
N THR A 363 -12.69 -17.87 7.86
CA THR A 363 -13.88 -17.36 7.23
C THR A 363 -13.51 -16.20 6.33
N GLY A 364 -14.24 -16.05 5.22
CA GLY A 364 -14.12 -14.92 4.33
C GLY A 364 -15.41 -14.11 4.29
N LEU A 365 -15.31 -12.80 4.15
CA LEU A 365 -16.47 -11.94 3.98
C LEU A 365 -16.92 -11.96 2.52
N ILE A 366 -18.20 -12.24 2.29
CA ILE A 366 -18.85 -12.11 0.99
C ILE A 366 -20.05 -11.16 1.10
N ALA A 367 -20.46 -10.60 -0.02
CA ALA A 367 -21.69 -9.82 -0.09
C ALA A 367 -22.19 -9.72 -1.53
N MET A 368 -23.44 -9.30 -1.69
CA MET A 368 -23.99 -8.91 -2.99
C MET A 368 -23.50 -7.51 -3.38
N HIS A 369 -23.65 -7.17 -4.67
CA HIS A 369 -23.29 -5.87 -5.20
C HIS A 369 -23.90 -4.71 -4.37
N GLY A 370 -23.07 -3.71 -4.07
CA GLY A 370 -23.38 -2.60 -3.18
C GLY A 370 -23.19 -2.95 -1.69
N PHE A 371 -22.34 -3.93 -1.38
CA PHE A 371 -22.10 -4.48 -0.04
C PHE A 371 -23.39 -4.82 0.72
N ARG A 372 -24.36 -5.45 0.03
CA ARG A 372 -25.65 -5.82 0.60
C ARG A 372 -25.64 -7.26 1.08
N ASN A 373 -26.39 -7.53 2.15
CA ASN A 373 -26.53 -8.87 2.75
C ASN A 373 -25.16 -9.53 2.98
N SER A 374 -24.23 -8.80 3.60
CA SER A 374 -22.90 -9.33 3.87
C SER A 374 -22.95 -10.45 4.92
N SER A 375 -22.16 -11.49 4.69
CA SER A 375 -22.03 -12.63 5.59
C SER A 375 -20.61 -13.18 5.53
N ARG A 376 -20.21 -13.88 6.60
CA ARG A 376 -18.94 -14.62 6.62
C ARG A 376 -19.21 -16.06 6.24
N THR A 377 -18.44 -16.59 5.29
CA THR A 377 -18.54 -17.97 4.83
C THR A 377 -17.28 -18.75 5.17
N PRO A 378 -17.37 -20.06 5.43
CA PRO A 378 -16.20 -20.89 5.72
C PRO A 378 -15.20 -20.91 4.55
N CYS A 379 -13.92 -20.83 4.89
CA CYS A 379 -12.82 -21.01 3.94
C CYS A 379 -11.66 -21.77 4.58
N HIS A 380 -10.81 -22.37 3.75
CA HIS A 380 -9.54 -22.95 4.22
C HIS A 380 -8.41 -21.99 3.82
N PHE A 381 -7.59 -21.59 4.79
CA PHE A 381 -6.34 -20.87 4.55
C PHE A 381 -5.21 -21.88 4.34
N ILE A 382 -4.48 -21.75 3.23
CA ILE A 382 -3.43 -22.69 2.83
C ILE A 382 -2.11 -21.95 2.65
N LEU A 383 -1.13 -22.25 3.49
CA LEU A 383 0.17 -21.58 3.49
C LEU A 383 1.19 -22.38 2.69
N PHE A 384 1.77 -21.80 1.64
CA PHE A 384 2.79 -22.46 0.81
C PHE A 384 4.22 -22.02 1.16
N SER A 385 4.41 -20.72 1.40
CA SER A 385 5.70 -20.12 1.76
C SER A 385 5.51 -18.89 2.64
N GLU A 386 6.60 -18.21 3.01
CA GLU A 386 6.52 -16.91 3.71
C GLU A 386 5.75 -15.85 2.92
N ASP A 387 5.70 -15.98 1.59
CA ASP A 387 5.19 -14.93 0.69
C ASP A 387 3.97 -15.37 -0.12
N VAL A 388 3.57 -16.65 -0.03
CA VAL A 388 2.47 -17.22 -0.81
C VAL A 388 1.52 -18.02 0.08
N PHE A 389 0.25 -17.67 0.00
CA PHE A 389 -0.84 -18.44 0.58
C PHE A 389 -2.06 -18.44 -0.36
N ALA A 390 -3.02 -19.32 -0.12
CA ALA A 390 -4.28 -19.36 -0.83
C ALA A 390 -5.47 -19.43 0.14
N LEU A 391 -6.64 -19.08 -0.37
CA LEU A 391 -7.93 -19.26 0.28
C LEU A 391 -8.83 -20.11 -0.60
N LEU A 392 -9.23 -21.26 -0.09
CA LEU A 392 -10.29 -22.08 -0.70
C LEU A 392 -11.63 -21.63 -0.12
N TRP A 393 -12.46 -21.00 -0.95
CA TRP A 393 -13.80 -20.53 -0.61
C TRP A 393 -14.80 -21.67 -0.83
N LEU A 394 -15.35 -22.22 0.25
CA LEU A 394 -16.21 -23.40 0.17
C LEU A 394 -17.52 -23.07 -0.56
N GLU A 395 -18.26 -22.06 -0.09
CA GLU A 395 -19.55 -21.68 -0.70
C GLU A 395 -19.44 -21.07 -2.11
N LEU A 396 -18.27 -20.53 -2.48
CA LEU A 396 -18.05 -19.94 -3.81
C LEU A 396 -17.47 -20.93 -4.82
N HIS A 397 -17.10 -22.14 -4.38
CA HIS A 397 -16.45 -23.16 -5.20
C HIS A 397 -15.23 -22.59 -5.95
N SER A 398 -14.41 -21.79 -5.27
CA SER A 398 -13.29 -21.07 -5.88
C SER A 398 -12.06 -21.04 -4.98
N ILE A 399 -10.88 -20.87 -5.58
CA ILE A 399 -9.63 -20.68 -4.86
C ILE A 399 -8.93 -19.39 -5.31
N SER A 400 -8.65 -18.53 -4.33
CA SER A 400 -7.87 -17.31 -4.50
C SER A 400 -6.42 -17.56 -4.07
N ILE A 401 -5.46 -17.07 -4.84
CA ILE A 401 -4.04 -17.13 -4.46
C ILE A 401 -3.50 -15.73 -4.19
N PHE A 402 -2.63 -15.63 -3.19
CA PHE A 402 -2.06 -14.39 -2.71
C PHE A 402 -0.53 -14.44 -2.73
N HIS A 403 0.08 -13.34 -3.16
CA HIS A 403 1.53 -13.17 -3.17
C HIS A 403 1.93 -11.82 -2.55
N ARG A 404 3.00 -11.82 -1.76
CA ARG A 404 3.48 -10.62 -1.03
C ARG A 404 3.79 -9.45 -1.97
N VAL A 405 3.51 -8.25 -1.48
CA VAL A 405 4.00 -6.99 -2.03
C VAL A 405 5.39 -6.71 -1.45
N CYS A 406 6.40 -6.68 -2.32
CA CYS A 406 7.81 -6.47 -1.96
C CYS A 406 8.30 -5.06 -2.37
N GLU A 407 7.50 -4.32 -3.13
CA GLU A 407 7.89 -3.09 -3.82
C GLU A 407 7.81 -1.84 -2.93
N LEU A 408 7.17 -1.94 -1.77
CA LEU A 408 6.92 -0.82 -0.86
C LEU A 408 7.82 -0.77 0.37
N ILE A 409 8.51 -1.87 0.66
CA ILE A 409 9.35 -2.07 1.84
C ILE A 409 10.68 -1.36 1.66
#